data_AF-A0A927R0E8-F1
#
_entry.id   AF-A0A927R0E8-F1
#
_cell.length_a   1.000
_cell.length_b   1.000
_cell.length_c   1.000
_cell.angle_alpha   90.00
_cell.angle_beta   90.00
_cell.angle_gamma   90.00
#
_symmetry.space_group_name_H-M   'P 1'
#
loop_
_entity.id
_entity.type
_entity.pdbx_description
1 polymer ?
#
loop_
_entity_poly.entity_id
_entity_poly.type
_entity_poly.pdbx_seq_one_letter_code
_entity_poly.pdbx_strand_id
1 'polypeptide(L)'
;MARRSPQAKKALSYARDRRNDYGENAKSSRRNIRRNKRVPHRADRHREQQLLAAATGPVAGTEAAEQVEMRLLAKKSMWMIKRWRKWRDTPLAEIVAKRLRRRARLGMDEPASGQARLERIRRRTRKPAA
;
A
#
# COMPACT_ATOMS: atom_id res chain seq x y z
N MET A 1 -17.10 16.30 -20.44
CA MET A 1 -16.02 15.29 -20.27
C MET A 1 -15.78 14.57 -21.59
N ALA A 2 -14.67 14.83 -22.28
CA ALA A 2 -14.37 14.19 -23.57
C ALA A 2 -14.24 12.66 -23.42
N ARG A 3 -14.86 11.90 -24.33
CA ARG A 3 -14.76 10.43 -24.34
C ARG A 3 -13.34 10.02 -24.72
N ARG A 4 -12.69 9.25 -23.85
CA ARG A 4 -11.34 8.70 -24.13
C ARG A 4 -11.39 7.66 -25.24
N SER A 5 -10.43 7.70 -26.15
CA SER A 5 -10.27 6.67 -27.18
C SER A 5 -10.01 5.29 -26.56
N PRO A 6 -10.32 4.19 -27.26
CA PRO A 6 -9.99 2.83 -26.79
C PRO A 6 -8.50 2.66 -26.44
N GLN A 7 -7.61 3.29 -27.20
CA GLN A 7 -6.16 3.26 -26.97
C GLN A 7 -5.79 3.98 -25.67
N ALA A 8 -6.39 5.15 -25.42
CA ALA A 8 -6.19 5.89 -24.17
C ALA A 8 -6.76 5.13 -22.96
N LYS A 9 -7.92 4.48 -23.11
CA LYS A 9 -8.48 3.60 -22.06
C LYS A 9 -7.54 2.44 -21.74
N LYS A 10 -6.95 1.81 -22.76
CA LYS A 10 -6.00 0.70 -22.58
C LYS A 10 -4.69 1.13 -21.92
N ALA A 11 -4.13 2.28 -22.32
CA ALA A 11 -2.96 2.87 -21.69
C ALA A 11 -3.22 3.17 -20.20
N LEU A 12 -4.39 3.73 -19.87
CA LEU A 12 -4.79 3.97 -18.49
C LEU A 12 -4.97 2.68 -17.69
N SER A 13 -5.58 1.65 -18.28
CA SER A 13 -5.69 0.34 -17.65
C SER A 13 -4.31 -0.21 -17.29
N TYR A 14 -3.36 -0.17 -18.23
CA TYR A 14 -1.99 -0.62 -17.97
C TYR A 14 -1.28 0.12 -16.84
N ALA A 15 -1.52 1.43 -16.69
CA ALA A 15 -0.87 2.25 -15.66
C ALA A 15 -1.58 2.21 -14.29
N ARG A 16 -2.92 2.09 -14.29
CA ARG A 16 -3.76 2.27 -13.10
C ARG A 16 -4.35 0.98 -12.54
N ASP A 17 -4.63 -0.02 -13.37
CA ASP A 17 -5.04 -1.35 -12.86
C ASP A 17 -3.85 -1.98 -12.15
N ARG A 18 -4.05 -2.41 -10.90
CA ARG A 18 -3.01 -2.98 -10.03
C ARG A 18 -3.36 -4.43 -9.72
N ARG A 19 -2.35 -5.29 -9.73
CA ARG A 19 -2.50 -6.74 -9.51
C ARG A 19 -1.51 -7.20 -8.45
N ASN A 20 -2.01 -8.03 -7.54
CA ASN A 20 -1.18 -8.73 -6.57
C ASN A 20 -0.20 -9.66 -7.28
N ASP A 21 1.10 -9.51 -7.01
CA ASP A 21 2.19 -10.26 -7.61
C ASP A 21 3.09 -10.96 -6.58
N TYR A 22 2.75 -10.86 -5.30
CA TYR A 22 3.50 -11.43 -4.19
C TYR A 22 3.43 -12.96 -4.11
N GLY A 23 2.70 -13.63 -5.02
CA GLY A 23 2.51 -15.09 -5.00
C GLY A 23 1.70 -15.62 -3.82
N GLU A 24 1.41 -14.76 -2.84
CA GLU A 24 0.62 -15.08 -1.66
C GLU A 24 -0.87 -15.24 -1.97
N ASN A 25 -1.55 -15.94 -1.06
CA ASN A 25 -3.00 -16.03 -1.03
C ASN A 25 -3.63 -14.61 -0.99
N ALA A 26 -4.49 -14.29 -1.96
CA ALA A 26 -5.20 -13.01 -2.05
C ALA A 26 -6.06 -12.67 -0.81
N LYS A 27 -6.35 -13.65 0.05
CA LYS A 27 -7.04 -13.46 1.34
C LYS A 27 -6.12 -12.91 2.43
N SER A 28 -4.80 -13.11 2.32
CA SER A 28 -3.78 -12.63 3.26
C SER A 28 -3.86 -11.11 3.40
N SER A 29 -3.84 -10.38 2.29
CA SER A 29 -3.88 -8.90 2.29
C SER A 29 -5.15 -8.36 2.97
N ARG A 30 -6.31 -8.97 2.72
CA ARG A 30 -7.61 -8.57 3.32
C ARG A 30 -7.58 -8.65 4.85
N ARG A 31 -6.91 -9.66 5.39
CA ARG A 31 -6.78 -9.88 6.85
C ARG A 31 -5.65 -9.03 7.45
N ASN A 32 -4.47 -9.08 6.85
CA ASN A 32 -3.25 -8.53 7.42
C ASN A 32 -3.22 -7.00 7.36
N ILE A 33 -3.77 -6.37 6.32
CA ILE A 33 -3.89 -4.90 6.26
C ILE A 33 -4.74 -4.39 7.43
N ARG A 34 -5.89 -5.03 7.69
CA ARG A 34 -6.76 -4.65 8.81
C ARG A 34 -6.06 -4.88 10.15
N ARG A 35 -5.35 -6.00 10.31
CA ARG A 35 -4.59 -6.31 11.53
C ARG A 35 -3.48 -5.30 11.79
N ASN A 36 -2.69 -4.97 10.76
CA ASN A 36 -1.56 -4.03 10.87
C ASN A 36 -2.00 -2.60 11.18
N LYS A 37 -3.22 -2.21 10.80
CA LYS A 37 -3.84 -0.96 11.28
C LYS A 37 -4.36 -1.09 12.71
N ARG A 38 -5.12 -2.16 12.99
CA ARG A 38 -5.84 -2.33 14.26
C ARG A 38 -4.93 -2.45 15.47
N VAL A 39 -3.83 -3.21 15.36
CA VAL A 39 -2.92 -3.49 16.47
C VAL A 39 -2.28 -2.21 17.04
N PRO A 40 -1.60 -1.35 16.26
CA PRO A 40 -1.00 -0.13 16.79
C PRO A 40 -2.06 0.82 17.38
N HIS A 41 -3.20 1.01 16.72
CA HIS A 41 -4.27 1.86 17.27
C HIS A 41 -4.86 1.34 18.59
N ARG A 42 -4.93 0.01 18.78
CA ARG A 42 -5.35 -0.55 20.08
C ARG A 42 -4.29 -0.33 21.15
N ALA A 43 -3.02 -0.52 20.83
CA ALA A 43 -1.93 -0.29 21.76
C ALA A 43 -1.83 1.19 22.18
N ASP A 44 -1.97 2.12 21.23
CA ASP A 44 -2.00 3.56 21.49
C ASP A 44 -3.16 3.93 22.42
N ARG A 45 -4.39 3.52 22.08
CA ARG A 45 -5.57 3.79 22.92
C ARG A 45 -5.46 3.17 24.31
N HIS A 46 -4.94 1.95 24.42
CA HIS A 46 -4.79 1.29 25.71
C HIS A 46 -3.79 2.03 26.60
N ARG A 47 -2.65 2.45 26.04
CA ARG A 47 -1.66 3.28 26.73
C ARG A 47 -2.26 4.63 27.14
N GLU A 48 -2.94 5.31 26.23
CA GLU A 48 -3.57 6.61 26.50
C GLU A 48 -4.59 6.49 27.63
N GLN A 49 -5.44 5.46 27.61
CA GLN A 49 -6.40 5.20 28.68
C GLN A 49 -5.72 4.95 30.03
N GLN A 50 -4.65 4.16 30.07
CA GLN A 50 -3.89 3.92 31.31
C GLN A 50 -3.25 5.19 31.86
N LEU A 51 -2.68 6.03 30.99
CA LEU A 51 -2.07 7.29 31.39
C LEU A 51 -3.11 8.29 31.88
N LEU A 52 -4.21 8.47 31.15
CA LEU A 52 -5.28 9.40 31.50
C LEU A 52 -6.01 9.00 32.77
N ALA A 53 -6.18 7.69 33.04
CA ALA A 53 -6.78 7.22 34.28
C ALA A 53 -6.06 7.74 35.54
N ALA A 54 -4.74 7.99 35.46
CA ALA A 54 -3.97 8.56 36.55
C ALA A 54 -4.28 10.04 36.81
N ALA A 55 -4.87 10.77 35.84
CA ALA A 55 -5.23 12.18 35.94
C ALA A 55 -6.72 12.44 36.19
N THR A 56 -7.58 11.40 36.19
CA THR A 56 -9.05 11.54 36.34
C THR A 56 -9.60 11.03 37.68
N GLY A 57 -8.73 10.73 38.66
CA GLY A 57 -9.15 10.24 39.97
C GLY A 57 -9.62 11.36 40.93
N PRO A 58 -10.32 11.03 42.04
CA PRO A 58 -10.80 12.00 43.03
C PRO A 58 -9.70 12.85 43.69
N VAL A 59 -8.45 12.40 43.62
CA VAL A 59 -7.27 13.02 44.22
C VAL A 59 -6.31 13.58 43.15
N ALA A 60 -6.74 13.63 41.88
CA ALA A 60 -5.90 14.13 40.80
C ALA A 60 -5.79 15.66 40.87
N GLY A 61 -4.62 16.14 41.32
CA GLY A 61 -4.25 17.56 41.30
C GLY A 61 -3.65 18.00 39.97
N THR A 62 -3.43 19.30 39.82
CA THR A 62 -2.86 19.95 38.63
C THR A 62 -1.51 19.36 38.22
N GLU A 63 -0.64 19.07 39.19
CA GLU A 63 0.69 18.49 38.95
C GLU A 63 0.61 17.07 38.34
N ALA A 64 -0.37 16.26 38.76
CA ALA A 64 -0.59 14.94 38.19
C ALA A 64 -1.07 15.03 36.73
N ALA A 65 -1.90 16.03 36.41
CA ALA A 65 -2.36 16.27 35.04
C ALA A 65 -1.21 16.70 34.11
N GLU A 66 -0.36 17.62 34.55
CA GLU A 66 0.82 18.06 33.80
C GLU A 66 1.80 16.90 33.53
N GLN A 67 2.07 16.07 34.54
CA GLN A 67 2.93 14.89 34.36
C GLN A 67 2.36 13.88 33.35
N VAL A 68 1.03 13.69 33.34
CA VAL A 68 0.36 12.81 32.38
C VAL A 68 0.44 13.39 30.96
N GLU A 69 0.24 14.69 30.80
CA GLU A 69 0.38 15.38 29.51
C GLU A 69 1.80 15.23 28.96
N MET A 70 2.83 15.50 29.77
CA MET A 70 4.22 15.33 29.36
C MET A 70 4.51 13.90 28.90
N ARG A 71 4.03 12.89 29.65
CA ARG A 71 4.20 11.47 29.28
C ARG A 71 3.42 11.09 28.02
N LEU A 72 2.27 11.71 27.77
CA LEU A 72 1.48 11.49 26.57
C LEU A 72 2.24 11.99 25.34
N LEU A 73 2.74 13.23 25.40
CA LEU A 73 3.46 13.91 24.32
C LEU A 73 4.86 13.31 24.05
N ALA A 74 5.55 12.84 25.08
CA ALA A 74 6.92 12.32 24.95
C ALA A 74 7.04 11.08 24.04
N LYS A 75 5.97 10.28 23.92
CA LYS A 75 6.02 9.01 23.19
C LYS A 75 5.17 9.05 21.93
N LYS A 76 5.86 8.83 20.80
CA LYS A 76 5.29 8.72 19.46
C LYS A 76 4.31 7.55 19.36
N SER A 77 3.32 7.68 18.48
CA SER A 77 2.35 6.61 18.23
C SER A 77 3.03 5.33 17.75
N MET A 78 2.49 4.18 18.15
CA MET A 78 2.95 2.87 17.69
C MET A 78 2.86 2.74 16.16
N TRP A 79 1.92 3.45 15.55
CA TRP A 79 1.80 3.52 14.10
C TRP A 79 3.03 4.16 13.43
N MET A 80 3.55 5.26 13.98
CA MET A 80 4.80 5.87 13.51
C MET A 80 6.00 4.96 13.73
N ILE A 81 6.11 4.34 14.91
CA ILE A 81 7.25 3.48 15.27
C ILE A 81 7.34 2.27 14.35
N LYS A 82 6.21 1.61 14.07
CA LYS A 82 6.18 0.44 13.18
C LYS A 82 6.47 0.77 11.71
N ARG A 83 6.38 2.05 11.32
CA ARG A 83 6.58 2.55 9.94
C ARG A 83 5.83 1.74 8.87
N TRP A 84 4.75 1.07 9.27
CA TRP A 84 4.00 0.22 8.35
C TRP A 84 3.13 1.09 7.46
N ARG A 85 3.28 0.93 6.15
CA ARG A 85 2.45 1.60 5.15
C ARG A 85 1.87 0.58 4.19
N LYS A 86 0.59 0.74 3.85
CA LYS A 86 0.01 0.01 2.72
C LYS A 86 0.74 0.44 1.44
N TRP A 87 1.46 -0.49 0.83
CA TRP A 87 2.10 -0.27 -0.47
C TRP A 87 1.10 -0.51 -1.62
N ARG A 88 1.39 0.06 -2.79
CA ARG A 88 0.58 -0.15 -3.99
C ARG A 88 1.01 -1.45 -4.66
N ASP A 89 0.05 -2.25 -5.08
CA ASP A 89 0.29 -3.45 -5.90
C ASP A 89 0.92 -3.08 -7.26
N THR A 90 1.46 -4.08 -7.95
CA THR A 90 2.18 -3.92 -9.22
C THR A 90 1.25 -3.52 -10.38
N PRO A 91 1.62 -2.55 -11.25
CA PRO A 91 0.82 -2.18 -12.41
C PRO A 91 0.56 -3.35 -13.36
N LEU A 92 -0.60 -3.35 -14.01
CA LEU A 92 -0.98 -4.38 -14.98
C LEU A 92 0.04 -4.53 -16.11
N ALA A 93 0.62 -3.43 -16.61
CA ALA A 93 1.66 -3.48 -17.65
C ALA A 93 2.86 -4.34 -17.25
N GLU A 94 3.35 -4.19 -16.03
CA GLU A 94 4.51 -4.93 -15.52
C GLU A 94 4.19 -6.43 -15.42
N ILE A 95 2.97 -6.77 -14.99
CA ILE A 95 2.51 -8.15 -14.90
C ILE A 95 2.39 -8.80 -16.27
N VAL A 96 1.80 -8.09 -17.24
CA VAL A 96 1.68 -8.60 -18.62
C VAL A 96 3.08 -8.77 -19.23
N ALA A 97 3.98 -7.81 -19.03
CA ALA A 97 5.36 -7.92 -19.49
C ALA A 97 6.10 -9.12 -18.86
N LYS A 98 5.97 -9.32 -17.53
CA LYS A 98 6.54 -10.48 -16.82
C LYS A 98 6.00 -11.80 -17.38
N ARG A 99 4.71 -11.88 -17.67
CA ARG A 99 4.08 -13.08 -18.26
C ARG A 99 4.58 -13.36 -19.68
N LEU A 100 4.68 -12.34 -20.52
CA LEU A 100 5.21 -12.47 -21.89
C LEU A 100 6.67 -12.93 -21.88
N ARG A 101 7.52 -12.33 -21.04
CA ARG A 101 8.91 -12.77 -20.88
C ARG A 101 9.00 -14.22 -20.41
N ARG A 102 8.15 -14.63 -19.46
CA ARG A 102 8.09 -16.03 -19.01
C ARG A 102 7.73 -16.98 -20.14
N ARG A 103 6.74 -16.64 -20.99
CA ARG A 103 6.34 -17.48 -22.14
C ARG A 103 7.45 -17.61 -23.17
N ALA A 104 8.08 -16.50 -23.54
CA ALA A 104 9.23 -16.51 -24.45
C ALA A 104 10.37 -17.38 -23.90
N ARG A 105 10.69 -17.25 -22.60
CA ARG A 105 11.70 -18.11 -21.93
C ARG A 105 11.35 -19.59 -21.96
N LEU A 106 10.06 -19.93 -21.93
CA LEU A 106 9.58 -21.32 -21.99
C LEU A 106 9.39 -21.83 -23.43
N GLY A 107 9.78 -21.06 -24.45
CA GLY A 107 9.60 -21.44 -25.86
C GLY A 107 8.15 -21.47 -26.33
N MET A 108 7.21 -20.91 -25.57
CA MET A 108 5.79 -20.90 -25.91
C MET A 108 5.41 -19.82 -26.95
N ASP A 109 6.24 -18.80 -27.07
CA ASP A 109 6.06 -17.71 -28.02
C ASP A 109 7.33 -17.63 -28.88
N GLU A 110 7.17 -17.37 -30.19
CA GLU A 110 8.28 -17.02 -31.07
C GLU A 110 8.96 -15.72 -30.56
N PRO A 111 10.31 -15.67 -30.49
CA PRO A 111 11.03 -14.57 -29.85
C PRO A 111 10.68 -13.17 -30.39
N ALA A 112 10.60 -12.99 -31.71
CA ALA A 112 10.30 -11.70 -32.33
C ALA A 112 8.86 -11.22 -32.03
N SER A 113 7.89 -12.13 -32.05
CA SER A 113 6.49 -11.89 -31.66
C SER A 113 6.38 -11.50 -30.19
N GLY A 114 7.12 -12.18 -29.31
CA GLY A 114 7.23 -11.83 -27.89
C GLY A 114 7.77 -10.42 -27.69
N GLN A 115 8.86 -10.07 -28.38
CA GLN A 115 9.46 -8.74 -28.33
C GLN A 115 8.52 -7.65 -28.86
N ALA A 116 7.86 -7.88 -30.00
CA ALA A 116 6.90 -6.93 -30.58
C ALA A 116 5.72 -6.63 -29.64
N ARG A 117 5.23 -7.65 -28.90
CA ARG A 117 4.19 -7.47 -27.87
C ARG A 117 4.70 -6.66 -26.67
N LEU A 118 5.92 -6.90 -26.21
CA LEU A 118 6.54 -6.13 -25.13
C LEU A 118 6.72 -4.66 -25.52
N GLU A 119 7.22 -4.39 -26.73
CA GLU A 119 7.38 -3.04 -27.26
C GLU A 119 6.04 -2.30 -27.39
N ARG A 120 4.98 -3.01 -27.77
CA ARG A 120 3.63 -2.44 -27.81
C ARG A 120 3.14 -2.00 -26.43
N ILE A 121 3.44 -2.76 -25.38
CA ILE A 121 3.09 -2.39 -24.00
C ILE A 121 3.91 -1.16 -23.59
N ARG A 122 5.23 -1.19 -23.81
CA ARG A 122 6.14 -0.08 -23.50
C ARG A 122 5.68 1.22 -24.14
N ARG A 123 5.37 1.21 -25.44
CA ARG A 123 4.84 2.38 -26.17
C ARG A 123 3.56 2.94 -25.56
N ARG A 124 2.67 2.08 -25.04
CA ARG A 124 1.40 2.49 -24.43
C ARG A 124 1.52 2.96 -22.99
N THR A 125 2.58 2.57 -22.29
CA THR A 125 2.83 2.95 -20.89
C THR A 125 3.75 4.14 -20.76
N ARG A 126 4.57 4.41 -21.78
CA ARG A 126 5.42 5.60 -21.83
C ARG A 126 4.50 6.83 -21.81
N LYS A 127 4.58 7.60 -20.72
CA LYS A 127 3.92 8.91 -20.68
C LYS A 127 4.49 9.74 -21.84
N PRO A 128 3.65 10.52 -22.57
CA PRO A 128 4.22 11.60 -23.37
C PRO A 128 5.05 12.49 -22.43
N ALA A 129 6.21 12.94 -22.89
CA ALA A 129 6.97 13.96 -22.17
C ALA A 129 6.03 15.15 -21.95
N ALA A 130 6.05 15.69 -20.73
CA ALA A 130 5.27 16.87 -20.37
C ALA A 130 5.78 18.10 -21.13
#